data_AF-A0A6B0X770-F1
#
_entry.id   AF-A0A6B0X770-F1
#
_cell.length_a   1.000
_cell.length_b   1.000
_cell.length_c   1.000
_cell.angle_alpha   90.00
_cell.angle_beta   90.00
_cell.angle_gamma   90.00
#
_symmetry.space_group_name_H-M   'P 1'
#
loop_
_entity.id
_entity.type
_entity.pdbx_description
1 polymer ?
#
loop_
_entity_poly.entity_id
_entity_poly.type
_entity_poly.pdbx_seq_one_letter_code
_entity_poly.pdbx_strand_id
1 'polypeptide(L)'
;NITDYSWIAIAKPDSHSTPLELKSLGAGECASILLARETSADQIILDDLDARYAAETLGLHVIGTIGILMRAKEQNLIPKIAPLLEQLIDAGMWISMEIKQYALELSGEGN
;
A
#
# COMPACT_ATOMS: atom_id res chain seq x y z
N ASN A 1 -9.05 9.03 -16.44
CA ASN A 1 -9.93 8.37 -15.46
C ASN A 1 -9.30 7.01 -15.12
N ILE A 2 -9.43 6.46 -13.91
CA ILE A 2 -8.79 5.17 -13.56
C ILE A 2 -9.32 4.01 -14.42
N THR A 3 -10.53 4.16 -14.97
CA THR A 3 -11.17 3.21 -15.89
C THR A 3 -10.52 3.15 -17.27
N ASP A 4 -9.61 4.07 -17.60
CA ASP A 4 -8.95 4.11 -18.91
C ASP A 4 -7.80 3.07 -18.99
N TYR A 5 -7.40 2.50 -17.86
CA TYR A 5 -6.33 1.51 -17.75
C TYR A 5 -6.91 0.09 -17.77
N SER A 6 -6.59 -0.69 -18.80
CA SER A 6 -7.10 -2.06 -18.98
C SER A 6 -6.66 -3.06 -17.90
N TRP A 7 -5.61 -2.72 -17.15
CA TRP A 7 -5.09 -3.55 -16.06
C TRP A 7 -5.76 -3.23 -14.71
N ILE A 8 -6.60 -2.19 -14.63
CA ILE A 8 -7.36 -1.84 -13.42
C ILE A 8 -8.78 -2.39 -13.55
N ALA A 9 -9.18 -3.22 -12.58
CA ALA A 9 -10.56 -3.65 -12.42
C ALA A 9 -11.15 -3.03 -11.14
N ILE A 10 -12.37 -2.49 -11.23
CA ILE A 10 -13.10 -1.96 -10.07
C ILE A 10 -14.08 -3.02 -9.61
N ALA A 11 -13.96 -3.43 -8.35
CA ALA A 11 -14.86 -4.37 -7.70
C ALA A 11 -15.31 -3.83 -6.34
N LYS A 12 -16.37 -4.42 -5.81
CA LYS A 12 -16.86 -4.18 -4.45
C LYS A 12 -16.84 -5.53 -3.71
N PRO A 13 -16.52 -5.55 -2.41
CA PRO A 13 -16.64 -6.76 -1.64
C PRO A 13 -18.11 -7.17 -1.53
N ASP A 14 -18.38 -8.46 -1.64
CA ASP A 14 -19.71 -9.06 -1.47
C ASP A 14 -20.04 -9.33 0.01
N SER A 15 -19.03 -9.28 0.91
CA SER A 15 -19.19 -9.58 2.34
C SER A 15 -20.28 -8.76 3.01
N HIS A 16 -21.24 -9.47 3.60
CA HIS A 16 -22.34 -8.88 4.38
C HIS A 16 -21.98 -8.67 5.87
N SER A 17 -20.81 -9.13 6.31
CA SER A 17 -20.34 -8.97 7.69
C SER A 17 -18.92 -8.43 7.74
N THR A 18 -18.71 -7.47 8.64
CA THR A 18 -17.40 -6.85 8.90
C THR A 18 -16.73 -7.57 10.07
N PRO A 19 -15.53 -8.16 9.88
CA PRO A 19 -14.71 -8.70 10.96
C PRO A 19 -14.49 -7.67 12.07
N LEU A 20 -14.23 -8.15 13.29
CA LEU A 20 -14.07 -7.29 14.46
C LEU A 20 -12.87 -6.35 14.29
N GLU A 21 -11.82 -6.86 13.66
CA GLU A 21 -10.54 -6.21 13.34
C GLU A 21 -10.73 -4.96 12.47
N LEU A 22 -11.81 -4.89 11.68
CA LEU A 22 -12.06 -3.77 10.76
C LEU A 22 -13.02 -2.73 11.32
N LYS A 23 -13.63 -2.95 12.50
CA LYS A 23 -14.70 -2.08 12.99
C LYS A 23 -14.27 -0.64 13.29
N SER A 24 -12.99 -0.41 13.56
CA SER A 24 -12.43 0.92 13.81
C SER A 24 -11.95 1.63 12.53
N LEU A 25 -11.91 0.93 11.39
CA LEU A 25 -11.33 1.46 10.15
C LEU A 25 -12.36 2.25 9.34
N GLY A 26 -11.85 3.08 8.43
CA GLY A 26 -12.69 3.77 7.45
C GLY A 26 -13.39 2.78 6.51
N ALA A 27 -14.55 3.17 5.98
CA ALA A 27 -15.33 2.32 5.07
C ALA A 27 -14.53 1.91 3.80
N GLY A 28 -13.64 2.79 3.31
CA GLY A 28 -12.77 2.49 2.18
C GLY A 28 -11.74 1.42 2.48
N GLU A 29 -11.08 1.50 3.65
CA GLU A 29 -10.09 0.51 4.09
C GLU A 29 -10.74 -0.83 4.37
N CYS A 30 -11.88 -0.81 5.07
CA CYS A 30 -12.71 -1.99 5.25
C CYS A 30 -13.01 -2.67 3.91
N ALA A 31 -13.47 -1.90 2.92
CA ALA A 31 -13.83 -2.43 1.63
C ALA A 31 -12.64 -3.05 0.89
N SER A 32 -11.48 -2.39 0.90
CA SER A 32 -10.24 -2.90 0.29
C SER A 32 -9.78 -4.20 0.94
N ILE A 33 -9.81 -4.28 2.29
CA ILE A 33 -9.38 -5.46 3.03
C ILE A 33 -10.34 -6.63 2.79
N LEU A 34 -11.65 -6.39 2.83
CA LEU A 34 -12.65 -7.42 2.53
C LEU A 34 -12.50 -7.95 1.11
N LEU A 35 -12.33 -7.06 0.13
CA LEU A 35 -12.17 -7.44 -1.27
C LEU A 35 -10.89 -8.27 -1.48
N ALA A 36 -9.78 -7.89 -0.84
CA ALA A 36 -8.54 -8.66 -0.91
C ALA A 36 -8.69 -10.07 -0.34
N ARG A 37 -9.46 -10.25 0.73
CA ARG A 37 -9.75 -11.58 1.30
C ARG A 37 -10.63 -12.41 0.38
N GLU A 38 -11.71 -11.84 -0.14
CA GLU A 38 -12.65 -12.54 -1.01
C GLU A 38 -12.00 -13.00 -2.32
N THR A 39 -11.12 -12.17 -2.86
CA THR A 39 -10.40 -12.45 -4.10
C THR A 39 -9.13 -13.27 -3.89
N SER A 40 -8.78 -13.60 -2.64
CA SER A 40 -7.51 -14.25 -2.29
C SER A 40 -6.30 -13.54 -2.90
N ALA A 41 -6.29 -12.21 -2.82
CA ALA A 41 -5.26 -11.38 -3.41
C ALA A 41 -3.87 -11.74 -2.84
N ASP A 42 -2.87 -11.83 -3.72
CA ASP A 42 -1.49 -12.09 -3.32
C ASP A 42 -0.91 -10.97 -2.44
N GLN A 43 -1.42 -9.74 -2.62
CA GLN A 43 -0.95 -8.55 -1.92
C GLN A 43 -2.05 -7.48 -1.84
N ILE A 44 -2.07 -6.72 -0.75
CA ILE A 44 -2.92 -5.53 -0.59
C ILE A 44 -2.05 -4.30 -0.34
N ILE A 45 -2.45 -3.16 -0.94
CA ILE A 45 -1.76 -1.88 -0.77
C ILE A 45 -2.49 -1.08 0.31
N LEU A 46 -1.79 -0.77 1.41
CA LEU A 46 -2.30 0.05 2.52
C LEU A 46 -1.18 0.91 3.10
N ASP A 47 -1.44 2.22 3.22
CA ASP A 47 -0.51 3.19 3.80
C ASP A 47 -0.89 3.60 5.25
N ASP A 48 -2.11 3.29 5.71
CA ASP A 48 -2.56 3.54 7.08
C ASP A 48 -2.11 2.44 8.05
N LEU A 49 -1.59 2.82 9.23
CA LEU A 49 -1.03 1.88 10.19
C LEU A 49 -2.07 0.93 10.81
N ASP A 50 -3.26 1.44 11.15
CA ASP A 50 -4.31 0.63 11.75
C ASP A 50 -4.89 -0.34 10.71
N ALA A 51 -5.05 0.11 9.47
CA ALA A 51 -5.48 -0.74 8.35
C ALA A 51 -4.46 -1.85 8.06
N ARG A 52 -3.16 -1.53 8.06
CA ARG A 52 -2.08 -2.51 7.89
C ARG A 52 -2.15 -3.58 8.98
N TYR A 53 -2.21 -3.17 10.24
CA TYR A 53 -2.28 -4.09 11.38
C TYR A 53 -3.51 -5.02 11.29
N ALA A 54 -4.67 -4.47 10.94
CA ALA A 54 -5.89 -5.27 10.79
C ALA A 54 -5.79 -6.27 9.64
N ALA A 55 -5.26 -5.86 8.48
CA ALA A 55 -5.08 -6.72 7.32
C ALA A 55 -4.07 -7.86 7.59
N GLU A 56 -2.95 -7.55 8.24
CA GLU A 56 -1.95 -8.55 8.66
C GLU A 56 -2.52 -9.54 9.68
N THR A 57 -3.33 -9.07 10.63
CA THR A 57 -4.03 -9.93 11.60
C THR A 57 -4.99 -10.90 10.91
N LEU A 58 -5.57 -10.50 9.77
CA LEU A 58 -6.41 -11.34 8.93
C LEU A 58 -5.63 -12.22 7.93
N GLY A 59 -4.30 -12.23 8.02
CA GLY A 59 -3.41 -13.08 7.22
C GLY A 59 -3.10 -12.54 5.82
N LEU A 60 -3.40 -11.27 5.52
CA LEU A 60 -3.07 -10.67 4.23
C LEU A 60 -1.62 -10.19 4.18
N HIS A 61 -1.02 -10.26 2.99
CA HIS A 61 0.30 -9.68 2.74
C HIS A 61 0.17 -8.21 2.36
N VAL A 62 0.65 -7.32 3.23
CA VAL A 62 0.49 -5.88 3.05
C VAL A 62 1.75 -5.23 2.49
N ILE A 63 1.59 -4.33 1.53
CA ILE A 63 2.64 -3.43 1.03
C ILE A 63 2.16 -1.99 1.10
N GLY A 64 3.06 -1.05 1.38
CA GLY A 64 2.76 0.39 1.27
C GLY A 64 3.34 0.98 -0.01
N THR A 65 2.99 2.22 -0.32
CA THR A 65 3.45 2.93 -1.52
C THR A 65 4.98 2.98 -1.61
N ILE A 66 5.67 3.23 -0.49
CA ILE A 66 7.15 3.23 -0.43
C ILE A 66 7.72 1.84 -0.77
N GLY A 67 7.09 0.77 -0.26
CA GLY A 67 7.48 -0.60 -0.58
C GLY A 67 7.35 -0.91 -2.08
N ILE A 68 6.34 -0.36 -2.74
CA ILE A 68 6.17 -0.49 -4.21
C ILE A 68 7.34 0.17 -4.93
N LEU A 69 7.76 1.37 -4.52
CA LEU A 69 8.91 2.06 -5.12
C LEU A 69 10.19 1.24 -4.94
N MET A 70 10.44 0.71 -3.75
CA MET A 70 11.60 -0.13 -3.49
C MET A 70 11.61 -1.38 -4.39
N ARG A 71 10.46 -2.06 -4.50
CA ARG A 71 10.31 -3.25 -5.35
C ARG A 71 10.49 -2.93 -6.84
N ALA A 72 9.99 -1.77 -7.29
CA ALA A 72 10.20 -1.31 -8.65
C ALA A 72 11.70 -1.04 -8.94
N LYS A 73 12.44 -0.51 -7.95
CA LYS A 73 13.88 -0.34 -8.07
C LYS A 73 14.62 -1.67 -8.10
N GLU A 74 14.29 -2.61 -7.21
CA GLU A 74 14.87 -3.96 -7.21
C GLU A 74 14.69 -4.67 -8.56
N GLN A 75 13.59 -4.39 -9.25
CA GLN A 75 13.28 -4.91 -10.58
C GLN A 75 13.87 -4.07 -11.73
N ASN A 76 14.68 -3.05 -11.44
CA ASN A 76 15.26 -2.12 -12.41
C ASN A 76 14.22 -1.36 -13.28
N LEU A 77 12.98 -1.23 -12.81
CA LEU A 77 11.94 -0.47 -13.49
C LEU A 77 12.11 1.04 -13.32
N ILE A 78 12.76 1.45 -12.23
CA ILE A 78 13.12 2.83 -11.94
C ILE A 78 14.60 2.92 -11.51
N PRO A 79 15.30 4.00 -11.84
CA PRO A 79 16.72 4.14 -11.52
C PRO A 79 16.97 4.55 -10.05
N LYS A 80 16.05 5.31 -9.46
CA LYS A 80 16.17 5.88 -8.11
C LYS A 80 14.81 6.03 -7.44
N ILE A 81 14.76 5.83 -6.13
CA ILE A 81 13.55 6.09 -5.33
C ILE A 81 13.53 7.49 -4.71
N ALA A 82 14.69 8.12 -4.45
CA ALA A 82 14.76 9.44 -3.83
C ALA A 82 13.86 10.52 -4.47
N PRO A 83 13.90 10.75 -5.80
CA PRO A 83 13.06 11.77 -6.42
C PRO A 83 11.56 11.44 -6.34
N LEU A 84 11.19 10.15 -6.28
CA LEU A 84 9.79 9.73 -6.19
C LEU A 84 9.26 9.89 -4.77
N LEU A 85 10.11 9.66 -3.75
CA LEU A 85 9.76 9.96 -2.35
C LEU A 85 9.51 11.47 -2.16
N GLU A 86 10.31 12.33 -2.79
CA GLU A 86 10.09 13.78 -2.77
C GLU A 86 8.77 14.15 -3.44
N GLN A 87 8.46 13.57 -4.60
CA GLN A 87 7.17 13.78 -5.27
C GLN A 87 5.97 13.34 -4.42
N LEU A 88 6.09 12.24 -3.67
CA LEU A 88 5.02 11.80 -2.77
C LEU A 88 4.81 12.79 -1.61
N ILE A 89 5.89 13.31 -1.02
CA ILE A 89 5.83 14.33 0.03
C ILE A 89 5.21 15.62 -0.51
N ASP A 90 5.64 16.07 -1.69
CA ASP A 90 5.11 17.27 -2.35
C ASP A 90 3.61 17.11 -2.71
N ALA A 91 3.19 15.88 -3.00
CA ALA A 91 1.78 15.54 -3.22
C ALA A 91 0.97 15.40 -1.91
N GLY A 92 1.59 15.59 -0.74
CA GLY A 92 0.94 15.60 0.56
C GLY A 92 1.01 14.29 1.34
N MET A 93 1.75 13.28 0.89
CA MET A 93 1.98 12.06 1.66
C MET A 93 2.89 12.36 2.85
N TRP A 94 2.46 12.00 4.05
CA TRP A 94 3.29 12.10 5.24
C TRP A 94 4.29 10.94 5.28
N ILE A 95 5.58 11.25 5.21
CA ILE A 95 6.67 10.29 5.33
C ILE A 95 7.63 10.82 6.40
N SER A 96 7.82 10.06 7.47
CA SER A 96 8.77 10.43 8.52
C SER A 96 10.20 10.42 7.97
N MET A 97 11.09 11.20 8.57
CA MET A 97 12.50 11.24 8.15
C MET A 97 13.15 9.87 8.31
N GLU A 98 12.79 9.13 9.36
CA GLU A 98 13.28 7.79 9.64
C GLU A 98 12.85 6.79 8.56
N ILE A 99 11.57 6.83 8.14
CA ILE A 99 11.06 5.96 7.06
C ILE A 99 11.72 6.31 5.73
N LYS A 100 11.86 7.60 5.42
CA LYS A 100 12.54 8.07 4.21
C LYS A 100 13.98 7.55 4.18
N GLN A 101 14.73 7.75 5.26
CA GLN A 101 16.13 7.33 5.36
C GLN A 101 16.27 5.82 5.25
N TYR A 102 15.42 5.07 5.97
CA TYR A 102 15.40 3.61 5.91
C TYR A 102 15.15 3.08 4.49
N ALA A 103 14.19 3.67 3.77
CA ALA A 103 13.90 3.29 2.39
C ALA A 103 15.10 3.56 1.46
N LEU A 104 15.78 4.70 1.62
CA LEU A 104 16.98 5.05 0.86
C LEU A 104 18.12 4.07 1.13
N GLU A 105 18.39 3.75 2.39
CA GLU A 105 19.43 2.79 2.78
C GLU A 105 19.19 1.41 2.18
N LEU A 106 17.99 0.86 2.33
CA LEU A 106 17.62 -0.43 1.75
C LEU A 106 17.68 -0.43 0.22
N SER A 107 17.52 0.74 -0.38
CA SER A 107 17.61 0.93 -1.83
C SER A 107 19.04 1.20 -2.31
N GLY A 108 20.05 1.26 -1.44
CA GLY A 108 21.42 1.63 -1.81
C GLY A 108 21.58 3.09 -2.23
N GLU A 109 20.68 3.97 -1.76
CA GLU A 109 20.71 5.44 -1.91
C GLU A 109 20.97 6.16 -0.58
N GLY A 110 21.27 5.41 0.49
CA GLY A 110 21.69 5.99 1.77
C GLY A 110 23.06 6.67 1.64
N ASN A 111 23.21 7.82 2.29
CA ASN A 111 24.49 8.53 2.44
C ASN A 111 25.40 7.85 3.46
#